data_AF-A0A933E007-F1
#
_entry.id   AF-A0A933E007-F1
#
_cell.length_a   1.000
_cell.length_b   1.000
_cell.length_c   1.000
_cell.angle_alpha   90.00
_cell.angle_beta   90.00
_cell.angle_gamma   90.00
#
_symmetry.space_group_name_H-M   'P 1'
#
loop_
_entity.id
_entity.type
_entity.pdbx_description
1 polymer ?
#
loop_
_entity_poly.entity_id
_entity_poly.type
_entity_poly.pdbx_seq_one_letter_code
_entity_poly.pdbx_strand_id
1 'polypeptide(L)' 'MDQAMPRFPAPQTASMIEEDRYCVDVLTQISAIQSALDGAAMQLLRNHTRGCVQAAFKSSRGESAIDELMQVVRKFSR' A
#
# COMPACT_ATOMS: atom_id res chain seq x y z
N MET A 1 -16.06 23.31 -23.90
CA MET A 1 -15.73 22.80 -22.56
C MET A 1 -16.14 21.33 -22.51
N ASP A 2 -15.53 20.51 -23.35
CA ASP A 2 -15.79 19.07 -23.39
C ASP A 2 -14.45 18.38 -23.10
N GLN A 3 -14.10 18.34 -21.82
CA GLN A 3 -12.95 17.59 -21.33
C GLN A 3 -13.44 16.17 -21.09
N ALA A 4 -13.32 15.31 -22.11
CA ALA A 4 -13.42 13.87 -21.94
C ALA A 4 -12.38 13.43 -20.90
N MET A 5 -12.83 13.23 -19.66
CA MET A 5 -12.02 12.65 -18.60
C MET A 5 -11.65 11.22 -19.04
N PRO A 6 -10.37 10.81 -18.96
CA PRO A 6 -10.00 9.44 -19.24
C PRO A 6 -10.71 8.53 -18.23
N ARG A 7 -11.67 7.73 -18.73
CA ARG A 7 -12.39 6.76 -17.93
C ARG A 7 -11.44 5.60 -17.64
N PHE A 8 -10.71 5.70 -16.52
CA PHE A 8 -9.94 4.57 -16.01
C PHE A 8 -10.90 3.40 -15.76
N PRO A 9 -10.52 2.15 -16.12
CA PRO A 9 -11.35 0.99 -15.83
C PRO A 9 -11.58 0.93 -14.32
N ALA A 10 -12.84 0.72 -13.93
CA ALA A 10 -13.21 0.60 -12.53
C ALA A 10 -12.39 -0.53 -11.88
N PRO A 11 -12.02 -0.40 -10.59
CA PRO A 11 -11.42 -1.51 -9.86
C PRO A 11 -12.28 -2.76 -10.01
N GLN A 12 -11.65 -3.93 -10.13
CA GLN A 12 -12.38 -5.20 -10.35
C GLN A 12 -13.52 -5.40 -9.33
N THR A 13 -13.32 -4.99 -8.07
CA THR A 13 -14.33 -5.05 -7.00
C THR A 13 -15.50 -4.12 -7.21
N ALA A 14 -15.31 -2.95 -7.83
CA ALA A 14 -16.38 -2.02 -8.17
C ALA A 14 -17.23 -2.57 -9.32
N SER A 15 -16.61 -3.17 -10.34
CA SER A 15 -17.35 -3.88 -11.40
C SER A 15 -18.19 -5.04 -10.84
N MET A 16 -17.66 -5.79 -9.87
CA MET A 16 -18.45 -6.86 -9.21
C MET A 16 -19.72 -6.32 -8.52
N ILE A 17 -19.69 -5.09 -7.98
CA ILE A 17 -20.87 -4.44 -7.40
C ILE A 17 -21.86 -4.04 -8.50
N GLU A 18 -21.37 -3.44 -9.58
CA GLU A 18 -22.19 -3.06 -10.75
C GLU A 18 -22.85 -4.28 -11.42
N GLU A 19 -22.21 -5.45 -11.32
CA GLU A 19 -22.70 -6.73 -11.83
C GLU A 19 -23.62 -7.50 -10.86
N ASP A 20 -24.01 -6.89 -9.73
CA ASP A 20 -24.83 -7.52 -8.68
C ASP A 20 -24.28 -8.89 -8.21
N ARG A 21 -22.95 -9.03 -8.16
CA ARG A 21 -22.28 -10.24 -7.66
C ARG A 21 -22.63 -10.50 -6.20
N TYR A 22 -22.62 -11.77 -5.82
CA TYR A 22 -22.89 -12.18 -4.45
C TYR A 22 -21.97 -11.47 -3.46
N CYS A 23 -22.56 -10.83 -2.43
CA CYS A 23 -21.85 -9.91 -1.55
C CYS A 23 -20.65 -10.57 -0.84
N VAL A 24 -20.76 -11.86 -0.51
CA VAL A 24 -19.67 -12.62 0.13
C VAL A 24 -18.47 -12.76 -0.80
N ASP A 25 -18.67 -12.92 -2.11
CA ASP A 25 -17.59 -13.00 -3.09
C ASP A 25 -16.85 -11.65 -3.20
N VAL A 26 -17.61 -10.55 -3.24
CA VAL A 26 -17.05 -9.19 -3.29
C VAL A 26 -16.22 -8.92 -2.03
N LEU A 27 -16.75 -9.25 -0.85
CA LEU A 27 -16.04 -9.11 0.43
C LEU A 27 -14.78 -10.00 0.49
N THR A 28 -14.85 -11.21 -0.05
CA THR A 28 -13.70 -12.11 -0.16
C THR A 28 -12.61 -11.51 -1.04
N GLN A 29 -12.98 -10.95 -2.20
CA GLN A 29 -12.04 -10.29 -3.10
C GLN A 29 -11.40 -9.05 -2.47
N ILE A 30 -12.17 -8.23 -1.74
CA ILE A 30 -11.65 -7.08 -1.00
C ILE A 30 -10.62 -7.54 0.04
N SER A 31 -10.94 -8.59 0.81
CA SER A 31 -10.03 -9.15 1.82
C SER A 31 -8.72 -9.68 1.21
N ALA A 32 -8.80 -10.33 0.04
CA ALA A 32 -7.63 -10.80 -0.68
C ALA A 32 -6.74 -9.64 -1.14
N ILE A 33 -7.32 -8.56 -1.66
CA ILE A 33 -6.59 -7.36 -2.07
C ILE A 33 -5.93 -6.70 -0.85
N GLN A 34 -6.63 -6.55 0.27
CA GLN A 34 -6.07 -5.97 1.50
C GLN A 34 -4.86 -6.79 1.97
N SER A 35 -4.99 -8.12 2.02
CA SER A 35 -3.90 -9.03 2.41
C SER A 35 -2.69 -8.91 1.49
N ALA A 36 -2.92 -8.76 0.18
CA ALA A 36 -1.84 -8.57 -0.80
C ALA A 36 -1.13 -7.22 -0.60
N LEU A 37 -1.88 -6.15 -0.32
CA LEU A 37 -1.34 -4.82 -0.02
C LEU A 37 -0.52 -4.83 1.28
N ASP A 38 -1.01 -5.49 2.33
CA ASP A 38 -0.28 -5.65 3.60
C ASP A 38 1.04 -6.39 3.37
N GLY A 39 1.01 -7.46 2.57
CA GLY A 39 2.20 -8.21 2.17
C GLY A 39 3.22 -7.34 1.41
N ALA A 40 2.76 -6.57 0.43
CA ALA A 40 3.60 -5.65 -0.35
C ALA A 40 4.20 -4.54 0.54
N ALA A 41 3.39 -3.94 1.41
CA ALA A 41 3.84 -2.93 2.36
C ALA A 41 4.96 -3.46 3.27
N MET A 42 4.79 -4.66 3.82
CA MET A 42 5.80 -5.29 4.67
C MET A 42 7.10 -5.62 3.92
N GLN A 43 7.01 -5.99 2.64
CA GLN A 43 8.21 -6.19 1.80
C GLN A 43 8.95 -4.88 1.56
N LEU A 44 8.23 -3.81 1.21
CA LEU A 44 8.81 -2.48 1.00
C LEU A 44 9.46 -1.95 2.27
N LEU A 45 8.80 -2.08 3.41
CA LEU A 45 9.35 -1.67 4.71
C LEU A 45 10.65 -2.41 5.03
N ARG A 46 10.69 -3.74 4.86
CA ARG A 46 11.93 -4.52 5.03
C ARG A 46 13.05 -4.04 4.12
N ASN A 47 12.75 -3.78 2.85
CA ASN A 47 13.73 -3.32 1.89
C ASN A 47 14.27 -1.93 2.25
N HIS A 48 13.40 -1.01 2.66
CA HIS A 48 13.81 0.33 3.12
C HIS A 48 14.72 0.26 4.36
N THR A 49 14.37 -0.55 5.36
CA THR A 49 15.20 -0.74 6.56
C THR A 49 16.58 -1.33 6.21
N ARG A 50 16.63 -2.33 5.32
CA ARG A 50 17.90 -2.97 4.93
C ARG A 50 18.75 -2.10 3.99
N GLY A 51 18.14 -1.31 3.12
CA GLY A 51 18.85 -0.49 2.15
C GLY A 51 19.14 0.91 2.70
N CYS A 52 18.10 1.73 2.77
CA CYS A 52 18.21 3.15 3.10
C CYS A 52 18.70 3.38 4.52
N VAL A 53 18.08 2.73 5.51
CA VAL A 53 18.43 2.93 6.92
C VAL A 53 19.82 2.37 7.23
N GLN A 54 20.15 1.16 6.77
CA GLN A 54 21.49 0.60 6.94
C GLN A 54 22.59 1.47 6.29
N ALA A 55 22.33 2.03 5.11
CA ALA A 55 23.26 2.96 4.46
C ALA A 55 23.41 4.27 5.25
N ALA A 56 22.34 4.78 5.85
CA ALA A 56 22.37 6.02 6.63
C ALA A 56 23.28 5.92 7.87
N PHE A 57 23.34 4.75 8.52
CA PHE A 57 24.28 4.50 9.62
C PHE A 57 25.75 4.61 9.20
N LYS A 58 26.09 4.25 7.95
CA LYS A 58 27.45 4.39 7.41
C LYS A 58 27.81 5.84 7.08
N SER A 59 26.83 6.74 7.06
CA SER A 59 27.01 8.16 6.71
C SER A 59 26.65 9.11 7.86
N SER A 60 26.65 8.64 9.11
CA SER A 60 26.28 9.43 10.30
C SER A 60 24.89 10.08 10.25
N ARG A 61 23.97 9.53 9.43
CA ARG A 61 22.56 9.95 9.31
C ARG A 61 21.58 8.92 9.88
N GLY A 62 22.09 8.01 10.72
CA GLY A 62 21.32 6.90 11.28
C GLY A 62 20.09 7.37 12.06
N GLU A 63 20.25 8.37 12.94
CA GLU A 63 19.17 8.87 13.79
C GLU A 63 18.00 9.43 12.97
N SER A 64 18.29 10.31 12.00
CA SER A 64 17.25 10.86 11.11
C SER A 64 16.52 9.78 10.30
N ALA A 65 17.23 8.71 9.91
CA ALA A 65 16.63 7.61 9.15
C ALA A 65 15.75 6.71 10.05
N ILE A 66 16.09 6.56 11.34
CA ILE A 66 15.24 5.90 12.33
C ILE A 66 13.95 6.70 12.55
N ASP A 67 14.05 8.02 12.68
CA ASP A 67 12.88 8.89 12.86
C ASP A 67 11.91 8.79 11.67
N GLU A 68 12.44 8.82 10.45
CA GLU A 68 11.67 8.62 9.23
C GLU A 68 10.99 7.23 9.21
N LEU A 69 11.74 6.17 9.50
CA LEU A 69 11.21 4.81 9.60
C LEU A 69 10.07 4.73 10.63
N MET A 70 10.24 5.33 11.80
CA MET A 70 9.21 5.34 12.85
C MET A 70 7.96 6.14 12.45
N GLN A 71 8.10 7.20 11.65
CA GLN A 71 6.94 7.87 11.05
C GLN A 71 6.17 6.96 10.09
N VAL A 72 6.87 6.20 9.26
CA VAL A 72 6.25 5.24 8.34
C VAL A 72 5.57 4.11 9.12
N VAL A 73 6.24 3.48 10.07
CA VAL A 73 5.67 2.40 10.91
C VAL A 73 4.39 2.85 11.61
N ARG A 74 4.35 4.07 12.17
CA ARG A 74 3.15 4.64 12.78
C ARG A 74 1.96 4.78 11.83
N LYS A 75 2.16 4.85 10.51
CA LYS A 75 1.06 4.87 9.54
C LYS A 75 0.47 3.47 9.31
N PHE A 76 1.25 2.42 9.55
CA PHE A 76 0.83 1.02 9.39
C PHE A 76 0.33 0.37 10.69
N SER A 77 0.62 0.96 11.85
CA SER A 77 0.15 0.50 13.17
C SER A 77 -1.09 1.24 13.69
N ARG A 78 -1.79 2.00 12.83
CA ARG A 78 -3.02 2.72 13.17
C ARG A 78 -4.25 1.93 12.77
#